data_AF-A0A7V9HGL7-F1
#
_entry.id   AF-A0A7V9HGL7-F1
#
_cell.length_a   1.000
_cell.length_b   1.000
_cell.length_c   1.000
_cell.angle_alpha   90.00
_cell.angle_beta   90.00
_cell.angle_gamma   90.00
#
_symmetry.space_group_name_H-M   'P 1'
#
loop_
_entity.id
_entity.type
_entity.pdbx_description
1 polymer ?
#
loop_
_entity_poly.entity_id
_entity_poly.type
_entity_poly.pdbx_seq_one_letter_code
_entity_poly.pdbx_strand_id
1 'polypeptide(L)'
;MLRTFAACLALLLLLAVAPRIGGAQDEVATPLADPIPAEAAPRRETLIRATFDRGSPEPVALRLLRIVLEPDGFSKSHAHPGVELGVVEAGTLVVQVEGRAVLLRADADVDAGSMAVPAGVEVSLGPGDRIAYAAGTLMTFRNPGPDQTTILAATILPTGPDAPPGAVYPGGLPTAEETAGIRSFLLGTVVAELPPSPSGVVLERLQLTAGDVLPAFAGPVLAVIEEGALTGSVLDGPFELLESPAAATPVAEADLALAAGQAIYFPSGMAATAPLGGAGSVVLLRLGIVPLAETAAIDPPAITAVTESPAVTETATTTETIPVDARVVVVVDEARLRDQPSLDGLLVTGLSQDTVLVVTGPPVTDPDRVWYPVLVADDPAFFGFIAAELITPEP
;
A
#
# COMPACT_ATOMS: atom_id res chain seq x y z
N MET A 1 17.93 6.55 61.22
CA MET A 1 16.55 7.04 61.32
C MET A 1 15.66 6.00 60.69
N LEU A 2 14.86 5.35 61.52
CA LEU A 2 14.13 4.10 61.31
C LEU A 2 12.64 4.41 61.54
N ARG A 3 11.73 3.93 60.68
CA ARG A 3 10.26 3.81 60.82
C ARG A 3 9.78 3.25 59.47
N THR A 4 9.49 1.97 59.23
CA THR A 4 8.68 0.95 59.92
C THR A 4 7.23 1.39 60.17
N PHE A 5 6.32 0.92 59.31
CA PHE A 5 4.88 0.86 59.57
C PHE A 5 4.46 -0.61 59.52
N ALA A 6 3.87 -1.07 60.62
CA ALA A 6 3.39 -2.42 60.85
C ALA A 6 1.92 -2.40 61.26
N ALA A 7 1.22 -3.46 60.85
CA ALA A 7 0.15 -4.18 61.56
C ALA A 7 -1.26 -3.57 61.73
N CYS A 8 -2.29 -4.30 61.25
CA CYS A 8 -3.30 -5.04 62.05
C CYS A 8 -4.34 -5.71 61.10
N LEU A 9 -4.55 -7.04 61.14
CA LEU A 9 -5.57 -7.79 61.93
C LEU A 9 -7.01 -7.52 61.41
N ALA A 10 -7.89 -8.46 61.05
CA ALA A 10 -8.26 -9.70 61.73
C ALA A 10 -9.10 -10.67 60.86
N LEU A 11 -9.02 -11.93 61.28
CA LEU A 11 -9.80 -13.13 60.98
C LEU A 11 -11.32 -12.99 61.20
N LEU A 12 -12.15 -13.57 60.32
CA LEU A 12 -13.43 -14.19 60.72
C LEU A 12 -13.91 -15.24 59.70
N LEU A 13 -13.65 -16.50 60.06
CA LEU A 13 -14.27 -17.71 59.54
C LEU A 13 -15.71 -17.78 60.07
N LEU A 14 -16.70 -17.90 59.19
CA LEU A 14 -18.07 -18.29 59.56
C LEU A 14 -18.52 -19.43 58.64
N LEU A 15 -18.36 -20.65 59.15
CA LEU A 15 -18.98 -21.86 58.66
C LEU A 15 -20.49 -21.81 58.97
N ALA A 16 -21.31 -21.60 57.94
CA ALA A 16 -22.73 -21.86 58.00
C ALA A 16 -23.02 -23.24 57.41
N VAL A 17 -23.31 -24.21 58.27
CA VAL A 17 -23.88 -25.51 57.89
C VAL A 17 -25.37 -25.31 57.66
N ALA A 18 -25.81 -25.36 56.40
CA ALA A 18 -27.23 -25.35 56.05
C ALA A 18 -27.79 -26.79 55.99
N PRO A 19 -29.03 -27.03 56.45
CA PRO A 19 -29.68 -28.33 56.36
C PRO A 19 -30.05 -28.66 54.90
N ARG A 20 -29.71 -29.89 54.47
CA ARG A 20 -30.23 -30.48 53.23
C ARG A 20 -31.73 -30.75 53.39
N ILE A 21 -32.55 -29.90 52.79
CA ILE A 21 -33.97 -30.20 52.54
C ILE A 21 -34.01 -30.93 51.20
N GLY A 22 -34.35 -32.22 51.25
CA GLY A 22 -34.65 -33.01 50.06
C GLY A 22 -35.98 -32.54 49.46
N GLY A 23 -35.91 -31.72 48.42
CA GLY A 23 -37.01 -31.48 47.51
C GLY A 23 -36.96 -32.52 46.40
N ALA A 24 -38.06 -33.24 46.19
CA ALA A 24 -38.29 -34.00 44.97
C ALA A 24 -38.23 -33.01 43.80
N GLN A 25 -37.24 -33.15 42.93
CA GLN A 25 -37.17 -32.39 41.69
C GLN A 25 -38.13 -33.08 40.71
N ASP A 26 -39.26 -32.43 40.43
CA ASP A 26 -39.96 -32.66 39.18
C ASP A 26 -38.95 -32.42 38.05
N GLU A 27 -38.75 -33.45 37.24
CA GLU A 27 -37.90 -33.44 36.05
C GLU A 27 -38.56 -32.51 35.02
N VAL A 28 -38.39 -31.20 35.21
CA VAL A 28 -38.75 -30.20 34.21
C VAL A 28 -37.80 -30.44 33.04
N ALA A 29 -38.34 -31.02 31.96
CA ALA A 29 -37.63 -31.21 30.72
C ALA A 29 -36.93 -29.89 30.36
N THR A 30 -35.59 -29.90 30.42
CA THR A 30 -34.77 -28.77 30.01
C THR A 30 -35.18 -28.46 28.57
N PRO A 31 -35.65 -27.24 28.25
CA PRO A 31 -35.94 -26.89 26.87
C PRO A 31 -34.69 -27.20 26.05
N LEU A 32 -34.85 -28.02 25.01
CA LEU A 32 -33.79 -28.26 24.03
C LEU A 32 -33.28 -26.89 23.62
N ALA A 33 -31.99 -26.62 23.86
CA ALA A 33 -31.37 -25.36 23.49
C ALA A 33 -31.73 -25.09 22.03
N ASP A 34 -32.20 -23.87 21.75
CA ASP A 34 -32.42 -23.44 20.37
C ASP A 34 -31.17 -23.78 19.55
N PRO A 35 -31.32 -24.31 18.33
CA PRO A 35 -30.18 -24.64 17.48
C PRO A 35 -29.31 -23.39 17.39
N ILE A 36 -28.05 -23.52 17.82
CA ILE A 36 -27.05 -22.47 17.70
C ILE A 36 -27.05 -22.08 16.21
N PRO A 37 -27.28 -20.80 15.87
CA PRO A 37 -27.24 -20.35 14.49
C PRO A 37 -25.95 -20.86 13.84
N ALA A 38 -26.04 -21.45 12.66
CA ALA A 38 -24.87 -21.90 11.92
C ALA A 38 -23.86 -20.74 11.89
N GLU A 39 -22.65 -21.01 12.39
CA GLU A 39 -21.60 -20.01 12.53
C GLU A 39 -21.28 -19.44 11.14
N ALA A 40 -21.37 -18.12 11.01
CA ALA A 40 -21.13 -17.46 9.74
C ALA A 40 -19.65 -17.62 9.37
N ALA A 41 -19.37 -18.10 8.16
CA ALA A 41 -18.01 -18.24 7.67
C ALA A 41 -17.21 -16.92 7.80
N PRO A 42 -15.86 -17.00 7.89
CA PRO A 42 -14.98 -15.84 7.88
C PRO A 42 -15.39 -14.82 6.82
N ARG A 43 -15.52 -13.54 7.21
CA ARG A 43 -15.77 -12.48 6.24
C ARG A 43 -14.44 -11.97 5.71
N ARG A 44 -14.25 -12.07 4.40
CA ARG A 44 -13.12 -11.49 3.67
C ARG A 44 -13.61 -10.31 2.83
N GLU A 45 -12.93 -9.20 2.94
CA GLU A 45 -13.08 -8.02 2.09
C GLU A 45 -11.74 -7.74 1.39
N THR A 46 -11.70 -7.78 0.07
CA THR A 46 -10.53 -7.32 -0.69
C THR A 46 -10.58 -5.80 -0.76
N LEU A 47 -9.62 -5.13 -0.12
CA LEU A 47 -9.56 -3.67 -0.09
C LEU A 47 -8.90 -3.12 -1.34
N ILE A 48 -7.79 -3.72 -1.79
CA ILE A 48 -7.16 -3.39 -3.07
C ILE A 48 -6.38 -4.59 -3.58
N ARG A 49 -6.38 -4.76 -4.91
CA ARG A 49 -5.54 -5.72 -5.62
C ARG A 49 -4.81 -4.98 -6.72
N ALA A 50 -3.49 -5.05 -6.74
CA ALA A 50 -2.68 -4.44 -7.77
C ALA A 50 -1.64 -5.43 -8.30
N THR A 51 -1.27 -5.32 -9.57
CA THR A 51 -0.15 -6.07 -10.14
C THR A 51 0.98 -5.12 -10.46
N PHE A 52 2.22 -5.58 -10.31
CA PHE A 52 3.38 -4.80 -10.67
C PHE A 52 4.38 -5.72 -11.39
N ASP A 53 5.09 -5.13 -12.34
CA ASP A 53 6.23 -5.82 -12.91
C ASP A 53 7.23 -6.15 -11.83
N ARG A 54 7.83 -7.31 -11.96
CA ARG A 54 9.03 -7.59 -11.18
C ARG A 54 10.11 -6.61 -11.63
N GLY A 55 10.44 -5.67 -10.75
CA GLY A 55 11.62 -4.84 -10.88
C GLY A 55 12.90 -5.62 -10.52
N SER A 56 13.85 -4.93 -9.90
CA SER A 56 15.10 -5.52 -9.41
C SER A 56 14.83 -6.77 -8.53
N PRO A 57 15.66 -7.83 -8.59
CA PRO A 57 15.58 -8.99 -7.70
C PRO A 57 15.90 -8.66 -6.24
N GLU A 58 16.12 -7.39 -5.90
CA GLU A 58 16.41 -6.92 -4.56
C GLU A 58 15.25 -7.16 -3.58
N PRO A 59 15.54 -7.39 -2.30
CA PRO A 59 14.52 -7.43 -1.27
C PRO A 59 13.78 -6.09 -1.21
N VAL A 60 12.51 -6.13 -0.79
CA VAL A 60 11.67 -4.93 -0.67
C VAL A 60 11.19 -4.74 0.76
N ALA A 61 11.01 -3.50 1.18
CA ALA A 61 10.33 -3.17 2.40
C ALA A 61 8.82 -3.11 2.12
N LEU A 62 8.08 -4.04 2.71
CA LEU A 62 6.62 -3.98 2.75
C LEU A 62 6.22 -3.15 3.96
N ARG A 63 5.50 -2.05 3.75
CA ARG A 63 4.96 -1.23 4.83
C ARG A 63 3.46 -1.13 4.70
N LEU A 64 2.77 -1.30 5.83
CA LEU A 64 1.37 -0.97 5.97
C LEU A 64 1.27 0.19 6.95
N LEU A 65 0.59 1.26 6.57
CA LEU A 65 0.40 2.43 7.41
C LEU A 65 -0.99 3.02 7.24
N ARG A 66 -1.43 3.76 8.24
CA ARG A 66 -2.64 4.58 8.18
C ARG A 66 -2.24 6.05 8.19
N ILE A 67 -2.64 6.79 7.18
CA ILE A 67 -2.40 8.23 7.05
C ILE A 67 -3.68 8.94 7.46
N VAL A 68 -3.54 9.95 8.30
CA VAL A 68 -4.64 10.79 8.79
C VAL A 68 -4.33 12.23 8.43
N LEU A 69 -5.23 12.85 7.68
CA LEU A 69 -5.21 14.26 7.33
C LEU A 69 -6.30 14.98 8.10
N GLU A 70 -5.89 15.94 8.95
CA GLU A 70 -6.80 16.91 9.53
C GLU A 70 -7.46 17.77 8.44
N PRO A 71 -8.52 18.54 8.75
CA PRO A 71 -9.06 19.53 7.82
C PRO A 71 -7.95 20.46 7.31
N ASP A 72 -7.96 20.72 6.00
CA ASP A 72 -6.91 21.46 5.27
C ASP A 72 -5.50 20.81 5.30
N GLY A 73 -5.37 19.61 5.86
CA GLY A 73 -4.13 18.85 5.88
C GLY A 73 -3.63 18.59 4.46
N PHE A 74 -2.32 18.70 4.28
CA PHE A 74 -1.68 18.63 2.97
C PHE A 74 -0.40 17.80 3.04
N SER A 75 -0.21 16.94 2.03
CA SER A 75 1.04 16.24 1.79
C SER A 75 1.76 16.91 0.62
N LYS A 76 2.93 17.47 0.92
CA LYS A 76 3.81 18.10 -0.07
C LYS A 76 4.16 17.14 -1.20
N SER A 77 4.44 17.69 -2.38
CA SER A 77 4.84 16.93 -3.55
C SER A 77 6.01 16.00 -3.23
N HIS A 78 5.83 14.71 -3.48
CA HIS A 78 6.84 13.67 -3.24
C HIS A 78 6.61 12.47 -4.16
N ALA A 79 7.63 11.64 -4.30
CA ALA A 79 7.56 10.37 -5.02
C ALA A 79 8.14 9.25 -4.15
N HIS A 80 7.64 8.03 -4.34
CA HIS A 80 8.22 6.84 -3.74
C HIS A 80 9.10 6.09 -4.75
N PRO A 81 10.25 5.53 -4.33
CA PRO A 81 11.09 4.71 -5.22
C PRO A 81 10.44 3.35 -5.57
N GLY A 82 9.28 3.04 -4.99
CA GLY A 82 8.53 1.82 -5.22
C GLY A 82 7.03 2.10 -5.32
N VAL A 83 6.22 1.04 -5.43
CA VAL A 83 4.77 1.15 -5.60
C VAL A 83 4.11 1.56 -4.30
N GLU A 84 3.09 2.42 -4.41
CA GLU A 84 2.19 2.77 -3.30
C GLU A 84 0.74 2.47 -3.69
N LEU A 85 0.01 1.89 -2.74
CA LEU A 85 -1.40 1.58 -2.83
C LEU A 85 -2.12 2.36 -1.72
N GLY A 86 -3.24 3.00 -2.04
CA GLY A 86 -4.06 3.75 -1.08
C GLY A 86 -5.53 3.37 -1.17
N VAL A 87 -6.17 3.22 -0.02
CA VAL A 87 -7.63 3.08 0.11
C VAL A 87 -8.13 4.19 1.02
N VAL A 88 -9.07 5.00 0.54
CA VAL A 88 -9.68 6.05 1.36
C VAL A 88 -10.68 5.39 2.31
N GLU A 89 -10.39 5.37 3.60
CA GLU A 89 -11.26 4.76 4.61
C GLU A 89 -12.35 5.73 5.08
N ALA A 90 -12.03 7.02 5.15
CA ALA A 90 -12.95 8.07 5.60
C ALA A 90 -12.58 9.44 5.01
N GLY A 91 -13.56 10.35 4.98
CA GLY A 91 -13.37 11.75 4.57
C GLY A 91 -13.33 11.95 3.05
N THR A 92 -12.70 13.04 2.61
CA THR A 92 -12.47 13.36 1.19
C THR A 92 -10.99 13.61 0.97
N LEU A 93 -10.43 12.96 -0.03
CA LEU A 93 -9.04 13.15 -0.44
C LEU A 93 -9.02 13.77 -1.83
N VAL A 94 -8.28 14.84 -2.04
CA VAL A 94 -7.95 15.32 -3.38
C VAL A 94 -6.50 14.97 -3.66
N VAL A 95 -6.26 14.24 -4.75
CA VAL A 95 -4.93 13.83 -5.18
C VAL A 95 -4.58 14.54 -6.48
N GLN A 96 -3.32 14.88 -6.68
CA GLN A 96 -2.77 15.31 -7.97
C GLN A 96 -1.49 14.49 -8.21
N VAL A 97 -1.32 13.98 -9.42
CA VAL A 97 -0.17 13.13 -9.77
C VAL A 97 0.54 13.68 -10.99
N GLU A 98 1.86 13.54 -11.02
CA GLU A 98 2.69 13.70 -12.22
C GLU A 98 3.38 12.36 -12.47
N GLY A 99 2.82 11.60 -13.41
CA GLY A 99 3.23 10.23 -13.69
C GLY A 99 2.05 9.26 -13.68
N ARG A 100 2.35 7.98 -13.48
CA ARG A 100 1.37 6.91 -13.68
C ARG A 100 0.67 6.57 -12.38
N ALA A 101 -0.62 6.85 -12.33
CA ALA A 101 -1.51 6.32 -11.31
C ALA A 101 -2.80 5.79 -11.93
N VAL A 102 -3.40 4.85 -11.22
CA VAL A 102 -4.66 4.21 -11.60
C VAL A 102 -5.62 4.21 -10.42
N LEU A 103 -6.88 4.46 -10.70
CA LEU A 103 -7.96 4.66 -9.75
C LEU A 103 -9.06 3.63 -9.99
N LEU A 104 -9.52 3.02 -8.91
CA LEU A 104 -10.71 2.20 -8.86
C LEU A 104 -11.71 2.82 -7.88
N ARG A 105 -12.94 3.07 -8.34
CA ARG A 105 -13.99 3.68 -7.51
C ARG A 105 -14.57 2.70 -6.50
N ALA A 106 -15.12 3.22 -5.41
CA ALA A 106 -15.67 2.44 -4.31
C ALA A 106 -16.75 1.42 -4.72
N ASP A 107 -17.59 1.78 -5.70
CA ASP A 107 -18.69 0.96 -6.21
C ASP A 107 -18.25 0.00 -7.34
N ALA A 108 -17.02 0.16 -7.83
CA ALA A 108 -16.46 -0.72 -8.81
C ALA A 108 -16.02 -2.03 -8.15
N ASP A 109 -16.30 -3.13 -8.83
CA ASP A 109 -15.73 -4.43 -8.48
C ASP A 109 -14.19 -4.28 -8.37
N VAL A 110 -13.56 -4.96 -7.41
CA VAL A 110 -12.09 -5.02 -7.30
C VAL A 110 -11.44 -5.53 -8.58
N ASP A 111 -12.23 -6.27 -9.34
CA ASP A 111 -11.92 -6.89 -10.60
C ASP A 111 -12.39 -6.06 -11.80
N ALA A 112 -13.08 -4.93 -11.59
CA ALA A 112 -13.40 -4.01 -12.67
C ALA A 112 -12.13 -3.29 -13.14
N GLY A 113 -12.09 -2.97 -14.44
CA GLY A 113 -10.98 -2.21 -15.01
C GLY A 113 -10.76 -0.88 -14.27
N SER A 114 -9.51 -0.59 -13.94
CA SER A 114 -9.10 0.68 -13.34
C SER A 114 -9.09 1.81 -14.36
N MET A 115 -9.28 3.04 -13.89
CA MET A 115 -9.15 4.26 -14.71
C MET A 115 -7.76 4.86 -14.53
N ALA A 116 -7.13 5.31 -15.62
CA ALA A 116 -5.93 6.13 -15.51
C ALA A 116 -6.26 7.47 -14.83
N VAL A 117 -5.39 7.92 -13.92
CA VAL A 117 -5.45 9.26 -13.33
C VAL A 117 -4.66 10.20 -14.26
N PRO A 118 -5.28 11.23 -14.86
CA PRO A 118 -4.57 12.15 -15.73
C PRO A 118 -3.49 12.93 -14.97
N ALA A 119 -2.30 13.04 -15.56
CA ALA A 119 -1.22 13.83 -14.99
C ALA A 119 -1.60 15.32 -14.86
N GLY A 120 -1.15 15.97 -13.80
CA GLY A 120 -1.43 17.37 -13.50
C GLY A 120 -2.88 17.69 -13.10
N VAL A 121 -3.79 16.71 -13.12
CA VAL A 121 -5.21 16.92 -12.79
C VAL A 121 -5.50 16.53 -11.35
N GLU A 122 -6.17 17.41 -10.60
CA GLU A 122 -6.73 17.08 -9.30
C GLU A 122 -7.92 16.12 -9.44
N VAL A 123 -7.87 15.01 -8.71
CA VAL A 123 -8.94 14.01 -8.65
C VAL A 123 -9.43 13.88 -7.22
N SER A 124 -10.73 14.05 -7.01
CA SER A 124 -11.37 13.83 -5.72
C SER A 124 -11.70 12.35 -5.53
N LEU A 125 -11.33 11.82 -4.37
CA LEU A 125 -11.54 10.46 -3.91
C LEU A 125 -12.38 10.48 -2.62
N GLY A 126 -13.36 9.57 -2.55
CA GLY A 126 -14.23 9.38 -1.38
C GLY A 126 -14.00 8.03 -0.70
N PRO A 127 -14.70 7.74 0.41
CA PRO A 127 -14.56 6.48 1.12
C PRO A 127 -14.81 5.27 0.20
N GLY A 128 -13.90 4.30 0.25
CA GLY A 128 -13.88 3.10 -0.59
C GLY A 128 -13.13 3.26 -1.90
N ASP A 129 -12.82 4.49 -2.36
CA ASP A 129 -11.98 4.69 -3.53
C ASP A 129 -10.55 4.17 -3.28
N ARG A 130 -9.95 3.59 -4.32
CA ARG A 130 -8.66 2.92 -4.28
C ARG A 130 -7.75 3.50 -5.36
N ILE A 131 -6.52 3.82 -5.01
CA ILE A 131 -5.54 4.36 -5.95
C ILE A 131 -4.24 3.58 -5.85
N ALA A 132 -3.58 3.34 -6.99
CA ALA A 132 -2.24 2.79 -7.04
C ALA A 132 -1.33 3.75 -7.81
N TYR A 133 -0.19 4.07 -7.22
CA TYR A 133 0.86 4.90 -7.81
C TYR A 133 2.01 4.00 -8.23
N ALA A 134 2.44 4.13 -9.49
CA ALA A 134 3.66 3.46 -9.93
C ALA A 134 4.89 4.07 -9.24
N ALA A 135 5.98 3.30 -9.15
CA ALA A 135 7.26 3.81 -8.66
C ALA A 135 7.69 5.09 -9.40
N GLY A 136 8.20 6.06 -8.64
CA GLY A 136 8.63 7.36 -9.15
C GLY A 136 7.51 8.34 -9.48
N THR A 137 6.23 7.95 -9.36
CA THR A 137 5.11 8.87 -9.58
C THR A 137 5.14 9.97 -8.52
N LEU A 138 5.28 11.21 -8.99
CA LEU A 138 5.22 12.36 -8.11
C LEU A 138 3.75 12.61 -7.77
N MET A 139 3.45 12.84 -6.50
CA MET A 139 2.09 13.00 -6.02
C MET A 139 2.00 14.07 -4.93
N THR A 140 0.86 14.74 -4.91
CA THR A 140 0.38 15.52 -3.76
C THR A 140 -0.98 15.00 -3.37
N PHE A 141 -1.34 15.16 -2.10
CA PHE A 141 -2.69 14.91 -1.67
C PHE A 141 -3.09 15.80 -0.51
N ARG A 142 -4.37 16.17 -0.46
CA ARG A 142 -4.89 17.12 0.50
C ARG A 142 -6.30 16.76 0.94
N ASN A 143 -6.64 17.16 2.15
CA ASN A 143 -8.00 17.09 2.66
C ASN A 143 -8.70 18.45 2.47
N PRO A 144 -9.57 18.63 1.46
CA PRO A 144 -10.34 19.86 1.30
C PRO A 144 -11.54 19.95 2.26
N GLY A 145 -11.85 18.86 2.96
CA GLY A 145 -13.08 18.71 3.72
C GLY A 145 -12.97 19.27 5.14
N PRO A 146 -14.11 19.53 5.79
CA PRO A 146 -14.16 19.96 7.18
C PRO A 146 -13.94 18.79 8.17
N ASP A 147 -14.02 17.55 7.68
CA ASP A 147 -13.84 16.33 8.45
C ASP A 147 -12.46 15.73 8.21
N GLN A 148 -11.98 14.93 9.14
CA GLN A 148 -10.72 14.20 8.99
C GLN A 148 -10.81 13.18 7.84
N THR A 149 -9.73 13.09 7.06
CA THR A 149 -9.56 12.08 6.00
C THR A 149 -8.57 11.02 6.44
N THR A 150 -8.94 9.75 6.28
CA THR A 150 -8.10 8.61 6.65
C THR A 150 -7.84 7.74 5.43
N ILE A 151 -6.58 7.38 5.22
CA ILE A 151 -6.12 6.55 4.11
C ILE A 151 -5.39 5.34 4.71
N LEU A 152 -5.78 4.13 4.31
CA LEU A 152 -4.97 2.95 4.50
C LEU A 152 -4.02 2.82 3.32
N ALA A 153 -2.72 2.88 3.58
CA ALA A 153 -1.69 2.84 2.55
C ALA A 153 -0.76 1.64 2.72
N ALA A 154 -0.40 1.02 1.60
CA ALA A 154 0.62 -0.02 1.53
C ALA A 154 1.71 0.40 0.55
N THR A 155 2.98 0.32 0.96
CA THR A 155 4.12 0.63 0.08
C THR A 155 5.03 -0.57 -0.06
N ILE A 156 5.57 -0.75 -1.26
CA ILE A 156 6.55 -1.78 -1.61
C ILE A 156 7.79 -1.04 -2.08
N LEU A 157 8.74 -0.81 -1.17
CA LEU A 157 9.89 0.05 -1.44
C LEU A 157 11.13 -0.82 -1.68
N PRO A 158 11.99 -0.50 -2.67
CA PRO A 158 13.27 -1.18 -2.81
C PRO A 158 14.10 -1.03 -1.53
N THR A 159 14.88 -2.07 -1.20
CA THR A 159 15.85 -2.02 -0.11
C THR A 159 17.24 -2.33 -0.64
N GLY A 160 18.25 -1.68 -0.07
CA GLY A 160 19.62 -1.84 -0.52
C GLY A 160 20.45 -0.60 -0.19
N PRO A 161 21.78 -0.68 -0.39
CA PRO A 161 22.67 0.45 -0.16
C PRO A 161 22.37 1.64 -1.08
N ASP A 162 21.84 1.38 -2.29
CA ASP A 162 21.57 2.39 -3.31
C ASP A 162 20.09 2.81 -3.34
N ALA A 163 19.22 2.17 -2.55
CA ALA A 163 17.80 2.48 -2.50
C ALA A 163 17.53 3.68 -1.58
N PRO A 164 16.77 4.71 -2.02
CA PRO A 164 16.32 5.77 -1.13
C PRO A 164 15.49 5.19 0.02
N PRO A 165 15.70 5.61 1.28
CA PRO A 165 15.08 4.99 2.45
C PRO A 165 13.56 5.24 2.58
N GLY A 166 12.99 6.10 1.72
CA GLY A 166 11.59 6.53 1.78
C GLY A 166 11.21 7.49 0.65
N ALA A 167 10.24 8.36 0.94
CA ALA A 167 9.76 9.38 0.01
C ALA A 167 10.86 10.37 -0.38
N VAL A 168 10.89 10.73 -1.66
CA VAL A 168 11.76 11.75 -2.26
C VAL A 168 10.93 12.99 -2.50
N TYR A 169 11.36 14.12 -1.92
CA TYR A 169 10.66 15.40 -2.03
C TYR A 169 11.43 16.35 -2.95
N PRO A 170 10.85 16.76 -4.10
CA PRO A 170 11.39 17.86 -4.88
C PRO A 170 11.51 19.12 -4.01
N GLY A 171 12.70 19.70 -3.97
CA GLY A 171 12.99 20.87 -3.12
C GLY A 171 13.36 20.53 -1.66
N GLY A 172 13.57 19.26 -1.33
CA GLY A 172 14.05 18.82 -0.01
C GLY A 172 12.94 18.43 0.96
N LEU A 173 13.33 17.89 2.11
CA LEU A 173 12.41 17.38 3.13
C LEU A 173 11.42 18.47 3.59
N PRO A 174 10.16 18.11 3.86
CA PRO A 174 9.18 19.06 4.33
C PRO A 174 9.52 19.52 5.76
N THR A 175 9.23 20.77 6.04
CA THR A 175 9.33 21.35 7.38
C THR A 175 8.21 20.81 8.29
N ALA A 176 8.35 21.03 9.60
CA ALA A 176 7.30 20.69 10.57
C ALA A 176 5.98 21.43 10.31
N GLU A 177 6.04 22.64 9.73
CA GLU A 177 4.86 23.42 9.36
C GLU A 177 4.20 22.87 8.09
N GLU A 178 4.99 22.49 7.08
CA GLU A 178 4.47 21.84 5.86
C GLU A 178 3.87 20.45 6.10
N THR A 179 4.14 19.84 7.26
CA THR A 179 3.53 18.58 7.70
C THR A 179 2.50 18.77 8.82
N ALA A 180 2.16 20.02 9.16
CA ALA A 180 1.11 20.29 10.11
C ALA A 180 -0.22 19.78 9.54
N GLY A 181 -0.87 18.87 10.28
CA GLY A 181 -2.15 18.29 9.87
C GLY A 181 -2.06 16.96 9.11
N ILE A 182 -0.86 16.41 8.89
CA ILE A 182 -0.71 15.02 8.41
C ILE A 182 -0.03 14.17 9.48
N ARG A 183 -0.57 12.98 9.72
CA ARG A 183 -0.02 11.98 10.65
C ARG A 183 -0.01 10.62 9.98
N SER A 184 1.11 9.90 10.09
CA SER A 184 1.23 8.55 9.58
C SER A 184 1.50 7.58 10.73
N PHE A 185 0.65 6.56 10.84
CA PHE A 185 0.75 5.50 11.83
C PHE A 185 1.24 4.24 11.14
N LEU A 186 2.51 3.89 11.34
CA LEU A 186 3.05 2.65 10.80
C LEU A 186 2.39 1.48 11.55
N LEU A 187 1.66 0.65 10.80
CA LEU A 187 0.97 -0.54 11.32
C LEU A 187 1.89 -1.77 11.30
N GLY A 188 2.80 -1.85 10.32
CA GLY A 188 3.86 -2.84 10.28
C GLY A 188 4.85 -2.58 9.14
N THR A 189 6.11 -2.95 9.34
CA THR A 189 7.12 -3.01 8.28
C THR A 189 7.91 -4.32 8.33
N VAL A 190 8.22 -4.87 7.18
CA VAL A 190 9.09 -6.04 7.03
C VAL A 190 9.94 -5.93 5.77
N VAL A 191 11.05 -6.66 5.74
CA VAL A 191 11.80 -6.88 4.50
C VAL A 191 11.38 -8.23 3.93
N ALA A 192 11.00 -8.23 2.66
CA ALA A 192 10.47 -9.39 1.96
C ALA A 192 11.28 -9.66 0.69
N GLU A 193 11.50 -10.95 0.43
CA GLU A 193 11.95 -11.43 -0.87
C GLU A 193 10.73 -11.55 -1.78
N LEU A 194 10.75 -10.88 -2.94
CA LEU A 194 9.67 -10.99 -3.90
C LEU A 194 9.77 -12.30 -4.70
N PRO A 195 8.62 -12.91 -5.08
CA PRO A 195 8.62 -14.04 -6.01
C PRO A 195 9.35 -13.70 -7.32
N PRO A 196 9.97 -14.71 -7.98
CA PRO A 196 10.77 -14.46 -9.17
C PRO A 196 9.96 -14.10 -10.43
N SER A 197 8.65 -14.30 -10.40
CA SER A 197 7.73 -13.91 -11.46
C SER A 197 7.11 -12.54 -11.18
N PRO A 198 6.49 -11.90 -12.19
CA PRO A 198 5.54 -10.82 -11.95
C PRO A 198 4.61 -11.16 -10.79
N SER A 199 4.33 -10.18 -9.94
CA SER A 199 3.63 -10.39 -8.68
C SER A 199 2.44 -9.45 -8.54
N GLY A 200 1.40 -9.94 -7.88
CA GLY A 200 0.29 -9.16 -7.39
C GLY A 200 0.50 -8.82 -5.92
N VAL A 201 -0.03 -7.68 -5.50
CA VAL A 201 -0.27 -7.34 -4.11
C VAL A 201 -1.76 -7.39 -3.86
N VAL A 202 -2.12 -8.01 -2.75
CA VAL A 202 -3.48 -8.02 -2.24
C VAL A 202 -3.46 -7.45 -0.84
N LEU A 203 -4.28 -6.43 -0.61
CA LEU A 203 -4.60 -5.94 0.72
C LEU A 203 -6.05 -6.32 1.02
N GLU A 204 -6.25 -7.03 2.10
CA GLU A 204 -7.55 -7.52 2.53
C GLU A 204 -7.83 -7.12 3.98
N ARG A 205 -9.11 -7.04 4.33
CA ARG A 205 -9.60 -7.05 5.69
C ARG A 205 -10.30 -8.39 5.96
N LEU A 206 -9.88 -9.07 7.01
CA LEU A 206 -10.52 -10.32 7.46
C LEU A 206 -11.21 -10.08 8.81
N GLN A 207 -12.44 -10.53 8.93
CA GLN A 207 -13.17 -10.62 10.18
C GLN A 207 -13.39 -12.10 10.53
N LEU A 208 -12.82 -12.50 11.66
CA LEU A 208 -12.78 -13.88 12.15
C LEU A 208 -13.47 -13.97 13.51
N THR A 209 -14.10 -15.09 13.81
CA THR A 209 -14.61 -15.44 15.15
C THR A 209 -13.87 -16.63 15.75
N ALA A 210 -14.15 -16.96 17.01
CA ALA A 210 -13.62 -18.16 17.63
C ALA A 210 -13.97 -19.40 16.80
N GLY A 211 -13.04 -20.32 16.60
CA GLY A 211 -13.23 -21.51 15.77
C GLY A 211 -12.90 -21.33 14.28
N ASP A 212 -12.84 -20.09 13.78
CA ASP A 212 -12.38 -19.82 12.41
C ASP A 212 -10.90 -20.17 12.25
N VAL A 213 -10.45 -20.35 11.01
CA VAL A 213 -9.04 -20.51 10.66
C VAL A 213 -8.56 -19.29 9.89
N LEU A 214 -7.30 -18.89 10.10
CA LEU A 214 -6.66 -17.92 9.20
C LEU A 214 -6.52 -18.56 7.81
N PRO A 215 -7.14 -17.98 6.75
CA PRO A 215 -7.09 -18.59 5.42
C PRO A 215 -5.66 -18.60 4.89
N ALA A 216 -5.22 -19.75 4.37
CA ALA A 216 -3.90 -19.88 3.77
C ALA A 216 -3.62 -18.82 2.69
N PHE A 217 -2.34 -18.54 2.47
CA PHE A 217 -1.87 -17.59 1.48
C PHE A 217 -0.53 -18.01 0.89
N ALA A 218 -0.42 -17.97 -0.43
CA ALA A 218 0.82 -18.26 -1.14
C ALA A 218 1.68 -17.00 -1.24
N GLY A 219 2.94 -17.09 -0.78
CA GLY A 219 3.91 -15.98 -0.83
C GLY A 219 3.91 -15.07 0.42
N PRO A 220 4.84 -14.10 0.49
CA PRO A 220 5.02 -13.27 1.68
C PRO A 220 3.74 -12.60 2.17
N VAL A 221 3.46 -12.66 3.49
CA VAL A 221 2.28 -12.04 4.11
C VAL A 221 2.64 -11.27 5.36
N LEU A 222 2.27 -9.99 5.41
CA LEU A 222 2.19 -9.18 6.62
C LEU A 222 0.72 -9.09 7.07
N ALA A 223 0.42 -9.56 8.28
CA ALA A 223 -0.91 -9.44 8.87
C ALA A 223 -0.86 -8.59 10.15
N VAL A 224 -1.74 -7.61 10.28
CA VAL A 224 -1.83 -6.69 11.42
C VAL A 224 -3.19 -6.81 12.09
N ILE A 225 -3.24 -7.01 13.41
CA ILE A 225 -4.51 -7.02 14.15
C ILE A 225 -5.02 -5.58 14.27
N GLU A 226 -6.16 -5.31 13.66
CA GLU A 226 -6.82 -4.01 13.71
C GLU A 226 -7.69 -3.90 14.97
N GLU A 227 -8.49 -4.94 15.25
CA GLU A 227 -9.38 -5.01 16.41
C GLU A 227 -9.39 -6.41 17.03
N GLY A 228 -9.60 -6.47 18.35
CA GLY A 228 -9.69 -7.71 19.11
C GLY A 228 -8.33 -8.31 19.47
N ALA A 229 -8.32 -9.63 19.71
CA ALA A 229 -7.11 -10.39 20.01
C ALA A 229 -7.18 -11.78 19.37
N LEU A 230 -6.10 -12.18 18.72
CA LEU A 230 -5.94 -13.45 18.05
C LEU A 230 -5.18 -14.41 18.96
N THR A 231 -5.76 -15.57 19.26
CA THR A 231 -5.04 -16.67 19.93
C THR A 231 -5.13 -17.94 19.10
N GLY A 232 -4.06 -18.72 19.01
CA GLY A 232 -4.05 -19.97 18.24
C GLY A 232 -2.66 -20.58 18.13
N SER A 233 -2.44 -21.42 17.12
CA SER A 233 -1.12 -21.97 16.81
C SER A 233 -0.91 -21.93 15.29
N VAL A 234 0.30 -21.55 14.87
CA VAL A 234 0.74 -21.66 13.47
C VAL A 234 1.13 -23.12 13.24
N LEU A 235 0.52 -23.78 12.25
CA LEU A 235 0.70 -25.22 12.04
C LEU A 235 2.01 -25.57 11.35
N ASP A 236 2.53 -24.68 10.50
CA ASP A 236 3.72 -24.93 9.70
C ASP A 236 4.35 -23.61 9.20
N GLY A 237 5.66 -23.66 8.97
CA GLY A 237 6.46 -22.58 8.40
C GLY A 237 6.99 -21.54 9.40
N PRO A 238 8.12 -20.88 9.07
CA PRO A 238 8.68 -19.81 9.89
C PRO A 238 7.79 -18.57 9.85
N PHE A 239 7.70 -17.87 10.99
CA PHE A 239 7.07 -16.56 11.06
C PHE A 239 7.85 -15.63 11.98
N GLU A 240 7.57 -14.34 11.86
CA GLU A 240 8.14 -13.28 12.69
C GLU A 240 7.02 -12.55 13.43
N LEU A 241 7.20 -12.35 14.73
CA LEU A 241 6.31 -11.50 15.51
C LEU A 241 6.84 -10.06 15.50
N LEU A 242 5.93 -9.13 15.23
CA LEU A 242 6.20 -7.69 15.26
C LEU A 242 5.48 -7.10 16.48
N GLU A 243 6.19 -7.07 17.61
CA GLU A 243 5.70 -6.44 18.84
C GLU A 243 5.64 -4.91 18.73
N SER A 244 6.47 -4.36 17.84
CA SER A 244 6.38 -2.98 17.38
C SER A 244 6.51 -2.96 15.86
N PRO A 245 6.07 -1.89 15.19
CA PRO A 245 6.07 -1.82 13.74
C PRO A 245 7.47 -1.95 13.10
N ALA A 246 8.57 -1.86 13.87
CA ALA A 246 9.95 -1.83 13.38
C ALA A 246 10.85 -2.96 13.88
N ALA A 247 10.35 -3.89 14.71
CA ALA A 247 11.17 -4.95 15.29
C ALA A 247 10.52 -6.32 15.08
N ALA A 248 11.15 -7.15 14.27
CA ALA A 248 10.75 -8.53 14.02
C ALA A 248 11.57 -9.49 14.90
N THR A 249 10.88 -10.42 15.56
CA THR A 249 11.53 -11.52 16.28
C THR A 249 11.15 -12.84 15.60
N PRO A 250 12.11 -13.59 15.04
CA PRO A 250 11.85 -14.90 14.45
C PRO A 250 11.33 -15.89 15.49
N VAL A 251 10.28 -16.64 15.13
CA VAL A 251 9.69 -17.70 15.96
C VAL A 251 9.54 -18.95 15.11
N ALA A 252 10.08 -20.08 15.59
CA ALA A 252 10.06 -21.33 14.84
C ALA A 252 8.69 -22.04 14.94
N GLU A 253 8.14 -22.14 16.15
CA GLU A 253 6.83 -22.71 16.44
C GLU A 253 6.37 -22.09 17.77
N ALA A 254 5.16 -21.53 17.84
CA ALA A 254 4.62 -21.03 19.10
C ALA A 254 3.09 -20.97 19.08
N ASP A 255 2.53 -20.98 20.29
CA ASP A 255 1.22 -20.43 20.53
C ASP A 255 1.23 -18.94 20.13
N LEU A 256 0.35 -18.60 19.21
CA LEU A 256 0.13 -17.25 18.75
C LEU A 256 -0.78 -16.52 19.74
N ALA A 257 -0.34 -15.36 20.21
CA ALA A 257 -1.16 -14.44 20.99
C ALA A 257 -0.86 -13.01 20.53
N LEU A 258 -1.74 -12.45 19.69
CA LEU A 258 -1.62 -11.09 19.16
C LEU A 258 -2.78 -10.24 19.66
N ALA A 259 -2.50 -9.03 20.12
CA ALA A 259 -3.46 -7.99 20.43
C ALA A 259 -3.54 -6.94 19.31
N ALA A 260 -4.58 -6.10 19.33
CA ALA A 260 -4.69 -4.96 18.42
C ALA A 260 -3.41 -4.11 18.37
N GLY A 261 -2.98 -3.77 17.16
CA GLY A 261 -1.75 -3.05 16.88
C GLY A 261 -0.49 -3.92 16.73
N GLN A 262 -0.56 -5.21 17.06
CA GLN A 262 0.54 -6.14 16.79
C GLN A 262 0.42 -6.76 15.40
N ALA A 263 1.56 -7.17 14.83
CA ALA A 263 1.61 -7.78 13.53
C ALA A 263 2.41 -9.09 13.53
N ILE A 264 2.15 -9.91 12.52
CA ILE A 264 2.86 -11.15 12.23
C ILE A 264 3.23 -11.18 10.75
N TYR A 265 4.41 -11.70 10.46
CA TYR A 265 4.92 -11.83 9.10
C TYR A 265 5.29 -13.26 8.78
N PHE A 266 4.87 -13.71 7.60
CA PHE A 266 5.13 -15.04 7.05
C PHE A 266 5.96 -14.88 5.77
N PRO A 267 7.31 -15.05 5.83
CA PRO A 267 8.19 -14.74 4.71
C PRO A 267 7.94 -15.57 3.45
N SER A 268 7.48 -16.82 3.61
CA SER A 268 7.33 -17.78 2.52
C SER A 268 5.88 -18.16 2.19
N GLY A 269 4.91 -17.49 2.80
CA GLY A 269 3.52 -17.95 2.78
C GLY A 269 3.02 -18.40 4.13
N MET A 270 1.69 -18.42 4.25
CA MET A 270 0.97 -18.81 5.44
C MET A 270 0.18 -20.08 5.14
N ALA A 271 0.51 -21.19 5.80
CA ALA A 271 -0.38 -22.34 5.84
C ALA A 271 -1.65 -22.00 6.63
N ALA A 272 -2.73 -22.75 6.43
CA ALA A 272 -3.91 -22.58 7.27
C ALA A 272 -3.52 -22.82 8.74
N THR A 273 -4.05 -22.01 9.66
CA THR A 273 -3.78 -22.17 11.10
C THR A 273 -4.66 -23.24 11.73
N ALA A 274 -4.34 -23.63 12.96
CA ALA A 274 -5.32 -24.26 13.83
C ALA A 274 -6.55 -23.33 14.00
N PRO A 275 -7.73 -23.88 14.33
CA PRO A 275 -8.88 -23.08 14.74
C PRO A 275 -8.47 -22.07 15.81
N LEU A 276 -8.87 -20.82 15.62
CA LEU A 276 -8.55 -19.72 16.50
C LEU A 276 -9.28 -19.90 17.83
N GLY A 277 -8.54 -19.72 18.92
CA GLY A 277 -9.09 -19.66 20.26
C GLY A 277 -9.55 -18.25 20.63
N GLY A 278 -10.14 -18.13 21.82
CA GLY A 278 -10.56 -16.84 22.40
C GLY A 278 -12.07 -16.64 22.38
N ALA A 279 -12.52 -15.52 22.96
CA ALA A 279 -13.91 -15.10 22.95
C ALA A 279 -14.03 -13.78 22.19
N GLY A 280 -14.80 -13.75 21.11
CA GLY A 280 -15.10 -12.53 20.35
C GLY A 280 -14.68 -12.60 18.87
N SER A 281 -14.87 -11.48 18.18
CA SER A 281 -14.43 -11.28 16.80
C SER A 281 -13.08 -10.59 16.76
N VAL A 282 -12.25 -10.96 15.78
CA VAL A 282 -10.98 -10.32 15.45
C VAL A 282 -11.11 -9.70 14.07
N VAL A 283 -10.63 -8.47 13.91
CA VAL A 283 -10.46 -7.83 12.60
C VAL A 283 -8.97 -7.66 12.35
N LEU A 284 -8.49 -8.08 11.19
CA LEU A 284 -7.10 -7.90 10.79
C LEU A 284 -6.98 -7.42 9.35
N LEU A 285 -5.92 -6.68 9.09
CA LEU A 285 -5.48 -6.30 7.76
C LEU A 285 -4.41 -7.28 7.30
N ARG A 286 -4.51 -7.76 6.05
CA ARG A 286 -3.57 -8.70 5.46
C ARG A 286 -3.03 -8.15 4.15
N LEU A 287 -1.73 -7.83 4.14
CA LEU A 287 -0.97 -7.43 2.96
C LEU A 287 -0.16 -8.63 2.48
N GLY A 288 -0.49 -9.16 1.31
CA GLY A 288 0.18 -10.33 0.75
C GLY A 288 0.69 -10.12 -0.67
N ILE A 289 1.80 -10.79 -1.00
CA ILE A 289 2.40 -10.82 -2.33
C ILE A 289 2.15 -12.19 -2.97
N VAL A 290 1.47 -12.21 -4.12
CA VAL A 290 1.14 -13.45 -4.85
C VAL A 290 1.84 -13.49 -6.21
N PRO A 291 2.31 -14.65 -6.68
CA PRO A 291 2.71 -14.82 -8.08
C PRO A 291 1.53 -14.57 -9.03
N LEU A 292 1.74 -13.83 -10.12
CA LEU A 292 0.71 -13.54 -11.13
C LEU A 292 0.12 -14.81 -11.77
N ALA A 293 0.94 -15.85 -11.95
CA ALA A 293 0.51 -17.12 -12.51
C ALA A 293 -0.54 -17.85 -11.65
N GLU A 294 -0.51 -17.63 -10.33
CA GLU A 294 -1.48 -18.20 -9.39
C GLU A 294 -2.73 -17.33 -9.26
N THR A 295 -2.64 -16.04 -9.61
CA THR A 295 -3.77 -15.12 -9.55
C THR A 295 -4.83 -15.44 -10.61
N ALA A 296 -4.42 -15.99 -11.75
CA ALA A 296 -5.33 -16.42 -12.82
C ALA A 296 -6.28 -17.56 -12.41
N ALA A 297 -6.00 -18.27 -11.31
CA ALA A 297 -6.86 -19.30 -10.76
C ALA A 297 -7.90 -18.77 -9.74
N ILE A 298 -7.87 -17.47 -9.41
CA ILE A 298 -8.69 -16.84 -8.35
C ILE A 298 -9.53 -15.65 -8.90
N ASP A 299 -10.02 -15.73 -10.15
CA ASP A 299 -10.81 -14.71 -10.91
C ASP A 299 -10.06 -13.44 -11.45
N PRO A 300 -10.53 -12.76 -12.54
CA PRO A 300 -9.81 -11.69 -13.29
C PRO A 300 -10.43 -10.28 -13.18
N PRO A 301 -9.81 -9.16 -13.65
CA PRO A 301 -8.43 -8.66 -13.49
C PRO A 301 -8.25 -7.62 -12.36
N ALA A 302 -7.08 -7.66 -11.70
CA ALA A 302 -6.61 -6.66 -10.74
C ALA A 302 -6.46 -5.25 -11.33
N ILE A 303 -6.24 -4.24 -10.47
CA ILE A 303 -5.63 -2.97 -10.89
C ILE A 303 -4.27 -3.29 -11.51
N THR A 304 -4.19 -3.27 -12.84
CA THR A 304 -2.92 -3.43 -13.51
C THR A 304 -2.14 -2.14 -13.31
N ALA A 305 -1.17 -2.10 -12.39
CA ALA A 305 -0.18 -1.04 -12.45
C ALA A 305 0.59 -1.31 -13.74
N VAL A 306 0.31 -0.48 -14.75
CA VAL A 306 0.72 -0.75 -16.11
C VAL A 306 2.25 -0.79 -16.15
N THR A 307 2.73 -1.88 -16.71
CA THR A 307 4.11 -2.17 -17.07
C THR A 307 4.69 -1.08 -17.95
N GLU A 308 6.00 -1.03 -18.15
CA GLU A 308 6.64 -0.09 -19.07
C GLU A 308 5.91 -0.06 -20.44
N SER A 309 5.81 1.15 -21.02
CA SER A 309 5.21 1.35 -22.35
C SER A 309 5.85 0.39 -23.34
N PRO A 310 5.10 -0.30 -24.22
CA PRO A 310 5.67 -1.26 -25.15
C PRO A 310 6.82 -0.60 -25.90
N ALA A 311 7.99 -1.26 -25.90
CA ALA A 311 9.15 -0.83 -26.66
C ALA A 311 8.73 -0.69 -28.13
N VAL A 312 8.54 0.55 -28.58
CA VAL A 312 8.32 0.87 -29.98
C VAL A 312 9.57 0.40 -30.69
N THR A 313 9.42 -0.60 -31.57
CA THR A 313 10.51 -1.05 -32.43
C THR A 313 10.73 0.04 -33.47
N GLU A 314 11.64 0.97 -33.16
CA GLU A 314 11.94 2.12 -34.01
C GLU A 314 12.89 1.73 -35.14
N THR A 315 12.46 2.03 -36.36
CA THR A 315 13.33 2.02 -37.53
C THR A 315 14.10 3.33 -37.52
N ALA A 316 15.42 3.26 -37.29
CA ALA A 316 16.30 4.42 -37.31
C ALA A 316 16.19 5.16 -38.65
N THR A 317 15.46 6.27 -38.67
CA THR A 317 15.39 7.19 -39.80
C THR A 317 16.45 8.25 -39.54
N THR A 318 17.26 8.58 -40.56
CA THR A 318 18.27 9.65 -40.48
C THR A 318 17.61 10.99 -40.11
N THR A 319 17.76 11.40 -38.85
CA THR A 319 17.14 12.61 -38.29
C THR A 319 17.89 13.85 -38.74
N GLU A 320 17.20 14.76 -39.43
CA GLU A 320 17.64 16.13 -39.62
C GLU A 320 17.83 16.79 -38.23
N THR A 321 18.99 17.42 -37.99
CA THR A 321 19.29 18.01 -36.69
C THR A 321 18.41 19.24 -36.45
N ILE A 322 17.66 19.26 -35.36
CA ILE A 322 16.83 20.41 -34.96
C ILE A 322 17.75 21.50 -34.37
N PRO A 323 17.69 22.77 -34.87
CA PRO A 323 18.52 23.85 -34.34
C PRO A 323 18.22 24.19 -32.86
N VAL A 324 19.23 24.71 -32.15
CA VAL A 324 19.01 25.38 -30.86
C VAL A 324 18.09 26.59 -31.06
N ASP A 325 17.26 26.88 -30.06
CA ASP A 325 16.18 27.88 -30.05
C ASP A 325 15.00 27.56 -31.00
N ALA A 326 15.03 26.42 -31.71
CA ALA A 326 13.89 25.98 -32.49
C ALA A 326 12.71 25.61 -31.57
N ARG A 327 11.50 25.93 -32.03
CA ARG A 327 10.27 25.47 -31.42
C ARG A 327 9.89 24.12 -32.01
N VAL A 328 9.53 23.19 -31.15
CA VAL A 328 9.08 21.84 -31.52
C VAL A 328 7.79 21.52 -30.81
N VAL A 329 6.99 20.64 -31.37
CA VAL A 329 5.74 20.17 -30.77
C VAL A 329 5.80 18.67 -30.51
N VAL A 330 5.20 18.24 -29.40
CA VAL A 330 5.05 16.82 -29.07
C VAL A 330 4.04 16.16 -30.01
N VAL A 331 4.41 15.05 -30.65
CA VAL A 331 3.58 14.38 -31.68
C VAL A 331 2.88 13.11 -31.20
N VAL A 332 3.02 12.78 -29.91
CA VAL A 332 2.39 11.62 -29.28
C VAL A 332 1.46 12.07 -28.15
N ASP A 333 0.46 11.27 -27.81
CA ASP A 333 -0.50 11.59 -26.74
C ASP A 333 0.17 11.81 -25.38
N GLU A 334 1.26 11.07 -25.12
CA GLU A 334 2.00 11.13 -23.86
C GLU A 334 3.52 10.99 -24.13
N ALA A 335 4.24 12.11 -24.08
CA ALA A 335 5.69 12.13 -24.05
C ALA A 335 6.20 12.33 -22.61
N ARG A 336 7.41 11.84 -22.35
CA ARG A 336 8.06 11.94 -21.03
C ARG A 336 9.26 12.87 -21.11
N LEU A 337 9.20 13.99 -20.38
CA LEU A 337 10.35 14.87 -20.18
C LEU A 337 11.20 14.31 -19.06
N ARG A 338 12.51 14.15 -19.27
CA ARG A 338 13.43 13.53 -18.30
C ARG A 338 14.54 14.48 -17.88
N ASP A 339 15.14 14.26 -16.72
CA ASP A 339 16.23 15.12 -16.22
C ASP A 339 17.59 14.80 -16.84
N GLN A 340 17.72 13.62 -17.46
CA GLN A 340 18.88 13.12 -18.19
C GLN A 340 18.48 12.55 -19.55
N PRO A 341 19.38 12.54 -20.55
CA PRO A 341 19.14 11.94 -21.87
C PRO A 341 19.25 10.41 -21.81
N SER A 342 18.36 9.76 -21.08
CA SER A 342 18.29 8.30 -20.91
C SER A 342 16.88 7.87 -20.50
N LEU A 343 16.49 6.65 -20.84
CA LEU A 343 15.25 6.04 -20.33
C LEU A 343 15.28 5.77 -18.82
N ASP A 344 16.47 5.74 -18.22
CA ASP A 344 16.68 5.62 -16.77
C ASP A 344 16.66 6.98 -16.05
N GLY A 345 16.67 8.09 -16.80
CA GLY A 345 16.58 9.44 -16.23
C GLY A 345 15.26 9.64 -15.48
N LEU A 346 15.28 10.42 -14.40
CA LEU A 346 14.09 10.72 -13.62
C LEU A 346 13.07 11.44 -14.51
N LEU A 347 11.79 11.08 -14.36
CA LEU A 347 10.70 11.78 -15.02
C LEU A 347 10.58 13.18 -14.40
N VAL A 348 10.75 14.21 -15.21
CA VAL A 348 10.49 15.61 -14.83
C VAL A 348 9.00 15.86 -14.87
N THR A 349 8.36 15.56 -16.01
CA THR A 349 6.90 15.67 -16.20
C THR A 349 6.44 14.85 -17.41
N GLY A 350 5.14 14.55 -17.47
CA GLY A 350 4.47 14.13 -18.70
C GLY A 350 4.14 15.33 -19.59
N LEU A 351 4.11 15.14 -20.90
CA LEU A 351 3.77 16.16 -21.90
C LEU A 351 2.68 15.59 -22.83
N SER A 352 1.61 16.34 -23.03
CA SER A 352 0.54 15.96 -23.96
C SER A 352 0.92 16.29 -25.41
N GLN A 353 0.23 15.67 -26.38
CA GLN A 353 0.32 16.06 -27.78
C GLN A 353 0.12 17.58 -27.95
N ASP A 354 0.81 18.16 -28.93
CA ASP A 354 0.80 19.59 -29.27
C ASP A 354 1.43 20.52 -28.22
N THR A 355 2.01 19.97 -27.13
CA THR A 355 2.81 20.77 -26.19
C THR A 355 4.01 21.37 -26.91
N VAL A 356 4.16 22.70 -26.86
CA VAL A 356 5.26 23.41 -27.51
C VAL A 356 6.49 23.48 -26.60
N LEU A 357 7.63 23.08 -27.13
CA LEU A 357 8.92 23.08 -26.45
C LEU A 357 9.92 23.95 -27.21
N VAL A 358 10.92 24.47 -26.51
CA VAL A 358 12.05 25.18 -27.11
C VAL A 358 13.31 24.37 -26.90
N VAL A 359 14.05 24.06 -27.97
CA VAL A 359 15.34 23.36 -27.90
C VAL A 359 16.38 24.27 -27.27
N THR A 360 16.96 23.88 -26.13
CA THR A 360 17.86 24.74 -25.33
C THR A 360 19.33 24.44 -25.56
N GLY A 361 19.65 23.39 -26.32
CA GLY A 361 21.04 22.95 -26.51
C GLY A 361 21.18 21.88 -27.60
N PRO A 362 22.42 21.49 -27.90
CA PRO A 362 22.70 20.46 -28.89
C PRO A 362 22.15 19.10 -28.44
N PRO A 363 21.75 18.22 -29.37
CA PRO A 363 21.27 16.89 -29.02
C PRO A 363 22.38 16.04 -28.39
N VAL A 364 21.96 15.12 -27.52
CA VAL A 364 22.80 14.09 -26.92
C VAL A 364 22.38 12.74 -27.49
N THR A 365 23.32 11.99 -28.03
CA THR A 365 23.06 10.66 -28.59
C THR A 365 23.53 9.59 -27.62
N ASP A 366 22.64 8.67 -27.29
CA ASP A 366 22.98 7.41 -26.63
C ASP A 366 22.96 6.26 -27.68
N PRO A 367 23.28 5.01 -27.31
CA PRO A 367 23.29 3.90 -28.27
C PRO A 367 21.96 3.66 -29.00
N ASP A 368 20.83 4.05 -28.40
CA ASP A 368 19.49 3.68 -28.84
C ASP A 368 18.70 4.87 -29.39
N ARG A 369 18.98 6.11 -28.94
CA ARG A 369 18.14 7.30 -29.18
C ARG A 369 18.94 8.61 -29.26
N VAL A 370 18.30 9.62 -29.85
CA VAL A 370 18.76 11.01 -29.82
C VAL A 370 17.87 11.81 -28.89
N TRP A 371 18.46 12.52 -27.95
CA TRP A 371 17.76 13.33 -26.96
C TRP A 371 18.01 14.81 -27.19
N TYR A 372 16.97 15.62 -27.16
CA TYR A 372 17.09 17.08 -27.21
C TYR A 372 16.87 17.67 -25.82
N PRO A 373 17.80 18.50 -25.31
CA PRO A 373 17.51 19.33 -24.16
C PRO A 373 16.47 20.39 -24.55
N VAL A 374 15.39 20.48 -23.80
CA VAL A 374 14.23 21.32 -24.09
C VAL A 374 13.71 22.00 -22.82
N LEU A 375 12.99 23.10 -23.00
CA LEU A 375 12.11 23.69 -21.99
C LEU A 375 10.68 23.76 -22.52
N VAL A 376 9.68 23.69 -21.63
CA VAL A 376 8.27 23.87 -22.01
C VAL A 376 8.02 25.35 -22.24
N ALA A 377 7.54 25.73 -23.44
CA ALA A 377 7.46 27.12 -23.85
C ALA A 377 6.53 27.97 -22.98
N ASP A 378 5.42 27.38 -22.54
CA ASP A 378 4.41 28.04 -21.70
C ASP A 378 4.69 27.91 -20.20
N ASP A 379 5.64 27.06 -19.80
CA ASP A 379 6.08 26.89 -18.42
C ASP A 379 7.59 26.57 -18.34
N PRO A 380 8.46 27.61 -18.32
CA PRO A 380 9.90 27.43 -18.34
C PRO A 380 10.47 26.82 -17.04
N ALA A 381 9.64 26.57 -16.02
CA ALA A 381 10.06 25.80 -14.84
C ALA A 381 10.32 24.33 -15.19
N PHE A 382 9.70 23.81 -16.25
CA PHE A 382 9.92 22.46 -16.75
C PHE A 382 10.97 22.47 -17.87
N PHE A 383 12.15 21.95 -17.55
CA PHE A 383 13.25 21.74 -18.48
C PHE A 383 13.81 20.33 -18.31
N GLY A 384 14.31 19.75 -19.39
CA GLY A 384 14.81 18.38 -19.39
C GLY A 384 15.22 17.91 -20.77
N PHE A 385 15.20 16.60 -20.98
CA PHE A 385 15.52 15.93 -22.22
C PHE A 385 14.27 15.20 -22.74
N ILE A 386 14.04 15.30 -24.04
CA ILE A 386 13.00 14.58 -24.75
C ILE A 386 13.61 13.82 -25.92
N ALA A 387 13.12 12.61 -26.19
CA ALA A 387 13.60 11.81 -27.31
C ALA A 387 13.12 12.41 -28.64
N ALA A 388 14.01 12.41 -29.64
CA ALA A 388 13.82 13.06 -30.93
C ALA A 388 12.59 12.54 -31.68
N GLU A 389 12.29 11.25 -31.58
CA GLU A 389 11.12 10.65 -32.24
C GLU A 389 9.77 11.11 -31.69
N LEU A 390 9.75 11.78 -30.53
CA LEU A 390 8.53 12.26 -29.87
C LEU A 390 8.17 13.70 -30.24
N ILE A 391 9.01 14.37 -31.05
CA ILE A 391 8.87 15.78 -31.39
C ILE A 391 9.03 16.03 -32.90
N THR A 392 8.39 17.09 -33.40
CA THR A 392 8.61 17.64 -34.74
C THR A 392 8.82 19.15 -34.66
N PRO A 393 9.62 19.77 -35.54
CA PRO A 393 9.64 21.23 -35.67
C PRO A 393 8.22 21.79 -35.81
N GLU A 394 7.93 22.86 -35.07
CA GLU A 394 6.70 23.63 -35.22
C GLU A 394 6.70 24.28 -36.62
N PRO A 395 5.63 24.11 -37.44
CA PRO A 395 5.60 24.53 -38.84
C PRO A 395 5.67 26.04 -39.08
#